data_AF-A0A7L4GA39-F1
#
_entry.id   AF-A0A7L4GA39-F1
#
_cell.length_a   1.000
_cell.length_b   1.000
_cell.length_c   1.000
_cell.angle_alpha   90.00
_cell.angle_beta   90.00
_cell.angle_gamma   90.00
#
_symmetry.space_group_name_H-M   'P 1'
#
loop_
_entity.id
_entity.type
_entity.pdbx_description
1 polymer ?
#
loop_
_entity_poly.entity_id
_entity_poly.type
_entity_poly.pdbx_seq_one_letter_code
_entity_poly.pdbx_strand_id
1 'polypeptide(L)' 'RVTPVLRRFVRGVVCHYYPCDEAVRGDPELQAWVGEIFRRGFLGRRRSGDTR' A
#
# COMPACT_ATOMS: atom_id res chain seq x y z
N ARG A 1 -16.78 -7.51 14.59
CA ARG A 1 -15.55 -7.80 13.81
C ARG A 1 -15.34 -6.65 12.82
N VAL A 2 -14.42 -5.72 13.08
CA VAL A 2 -14.25 -4.46 12.33
C VAL A 2 -13.50 -4.66 11.00
N THR A 3 -12.63 -5.68 10.95
CA THR A 3 -11.74 -5.94 9.80
C THR A 3 -12.46 -6.08 8.45
N PRO A 4 -13.59 -6.83 8.31
CA PRO A 4 -14.29 -6.95 7.03
C PRO A 4 -14.92 -5.64 6.55
N VAL A 5 -15.44 -4.82 7.48
CA VAL A 5 -16.02 -3.50 7.18
C VAL A 5 -14.94 -2.57 6.66
N LEU A 6 -13.80 -2.51 7.37
CA LEU A 6 -12.66 -1.69 6.95
C LEU A 6 -12.11 -2.13 5.59
N ARG A 7 -11.96 -3.45 5.34
CA ARG A 7 -11.50 -3.95 4.04
C ARG A 7 -12.45 -3.58 2.90
N ARG A 8 -13.77 -3.64 3.12
CA ARG A 8 -14.75 -3.22 2.10
C ARG A 8 -14.68 -1.73 1.81
N PHE A 9 -14.54 -0.90 2.84
CA PHE A 9 -14.40 0.55 2.68
C PHE A 9 -13.13 0.91 1.90
N VAL A 10 -11.98 0.39 2.33
CA VAL A 10 -10.69 0.64 1.65
C VAL A 10 -10.73 0.18 0.21
N ARG A 11 -11.30 -1.01 -0.08
CA ARG A 11 -11.48 -1.48 -1.46
C ARG A 11 -12.31 -0.51 -2.30
N GLY A 12 -13.40 0.05 -1.75
CA GLY A 12 -14.22 1.03 -2.46
C GLY A 12 -13.45 2.28 -2.85
N VAL A 13 -12.64 2.82 -1.93
CA VAL A 13 -11.78 3.98 -2.20
C VAL A 13 -10.72 3.65 -3.24
N VAL A 14 -9.97 2.54 -3.06
CA VAL A 14 -8.89 2.15 -3.97
C VAL A 14 -9.42 1.93 -5.38
N CYS A 15 -10.52 1.17 -5.56
CA CYS A 15 -11.09 0.93 -6.88
C CYS A 15 -11.65 2.20 -7.55
N HIS A 16 -11.97 3.25 -6.79
CA HIS A 16 -12.45 4.51 -7.36
C HIS A 16 -11.31 5.32 -8.00
N TYR A 17 -10.14 5.35 -7.36
CA TYR A 17 -8.98 6.15 -7.81
C TYR A 17 -7.97 5.35 -8.65
N TYR A 18 -7.89 4.03 -8.44
CA TYR A 18 -6.95 3.14 -9.13
C TYR A 18 -7.73 2.04 -9.88
N PRO A 19 -8.04 2.27 -11.17
CA PRO A 19 -8.89 1.34 -11.94
C PRO A 19 -8.19 0.02 -12.29
N CYS A 20 -6.85 0.00 -12.31
CA CYS A 20 -6.05 -1.18 -12.55
C CYS A 20 -4.74 -1.14 -11.76
N ASP A 21 -4.04 -2.26 -11.71
CA ASP A 21 -2.76 -2.37 -11.00
C ASP A 21 -1.69 -1.44 -11.59
N GLU A 22 -1.73 -1.16 -12.89
CA GLU A 22 -0.80 -0.25 -13.56
C GLU A 22 -0.94 1.17 -13.02
N ALA A 23 -2.15 1.61 -12.65
CA ALA A 23 -2.36 2.90 -12.02
C ALA A 23 -1.70 2.96 -10.62
N VAL A 24 -1.75 1.86 -9.86
CA VAL A 24 -1.08 1.77 -8.54
C VAL A 24 0.44 1.73 -8.68
N ARG A 25 0.95 0.93 -9.63
CA ARG A 25 2.39 0.83 -9.92
C ARG A 25 2.96 2.14 -10.48
N GLY A 26 2.16 2.86 -11.24
CA GLY A 26 2.52 4.10 -11.90
C GLY A 26 2.50 5.33 -11.01
N ASP A 27 2.00 5.25 -9.77
CA ASP A 27 1.95 6.38 -8.84
C ASP A 27 3.28 6.53 -8.07
N PRO A 28 4.14 7.49 -8.42
CA PRO A 28 5.45 7.64 -7.78
C PRO A 28 5.35 8.08 -6.31
N GLU A 29 4.30 8.81 -5.93
CA GLU A 29 4.11 9.29 -4.55
C GLU A 29 3.72 8.14 -3.64
N LEU A 30 2.80 7.29 -4.09
CA LEU A 30 2.41 6.08 -3.38
C LEU A 30 3.60 5.13 -3.18
N GLN A 31 4.40 4.90 -4.23
CA GLN A 31 5.61 4.08 -4.14
C GLN A 31 6.65 4.68 -3.18
N ALA A 32 6.85 6.01 -3.22
CA ALA A 32 7.76 6.70 -2.30
C ALA A 32 7.31 6.56 -0.84
N TRP A 33 6.01 6.69 -0.58
CA TRP A 33 5.43 6.54 0.76
C TRP A 33 5.60 5.12 1.33
N VAL A 34 5.29 4.09 0.55
CA VAL A 34 5.54 2.68 0.94
C VAL A 34 7.03 2.46 1.22
N GLY A 35 7.90 2.99 0.35
CA GLY A 35 9.35 2.91 0.51
C GLY A 35 9.87 3.66 1.74
N GLU A 36 9.22 4.74 2.17
CA GLU A 36 9.55 5.44 3.42
C GLU A 36 9.17 4.62 4.64
N ILE A 37 7.96 4.04 4.66
CA ILE A 37 7.51 3.15 5.75
C ILE A 37 8.51 2.00 5.92
N PHE A 38 8.94 1.37 4.83
CA PHE A 38 9.90 0.28 4.90
C PHE A 38 11.27 0.73 5.41
N ARG A 39 11.83 1.80 4.83
CA ARG A 39 13.18 2.25 5.19
C ARG A 39 13.28 2.87 6.58
N ARG A 40 12.27 3.65 6.98
CA ARG A 40 12.27 4.40 8.25
C ARG A 40 11.50 3.68 9.35
N GLY A 41 10.30 3.17 9.05
CA GLY A 41 9.48 2.45 10.02
C GLY A 41 10.02 1.06 10.34
N PHE A 42 10.43 0.31 9.31
CA PHE A 42 10.97 -1.06 9.47
C PHE A 42 12.51 -1.13 9.40
N LEU A 43 13.21 0.01 9.33
CA LEU A 43 14.67 0.09 9.25
C LEU A 43 15.27 -0.72 8.08
N GLY A 44 14.51 -0.90 7.01
CA GLY A 44 14.91 -1.72 5.86
C GLY A 44 15.12 -3.21 6.17
N ARG A 45 14.56 -3.71 7.29
CA ARG A 45 14.73 -5.11 7.71
C ARG A 45 13.90 -6.02 6.82
N ARG A 46 14.56 -6.71 5.90
CA ARG A 46 13.95 -7.70 4.98
C ARG A 46 13.12 -8.79 5.68
N ARG A 47 13.42 -9.11 6.94
CA ARG A 47 12.68 -10.10 7.74
C ARG A 47 11.33 -9.59 8.28
N SER A 48 11.05 -8.29 8.18
CA SER A 48 9.81 -7.66 8.62
C SER A 48 8.68 -7.75 7.59
N GLY A 49 8.97 -8.25 6.39
CA GLY A 49 8.04 -8.28 5.26
C GLY A 49 8.28 -7.15 4.27
N ASP A 50 7.92 -7.48 3.02
CA ASP A 50 8.13 -6.84 1.72
C ASP A 50 9.58 -6.56 1.28
N THR A 51 10.00 -7.32 0.27
CA THR A 51 11.30 -7.21 -0.42
C THR A 51 11.08 -7.16 -1.92
N ARG A 52 10.32 -6.15 -2.38
CA ARG A 52 10.03 -5.91 -3.81
C ARG A 52 9.17 -6.99 -4.49
#